data_AF-A0A1Q7Z9W1-F1
#
_entry.id   AF-A0A1Q7Z9W1-F1
#
_cell.length_a   1.000
_cell.length_b   1.000
_cell.length_c   1.000
_cell.angle_alpha   90.00
_cell.angle_beta   90.00
_cell.angle_gamma   90.00
#
_symmetry.space_group_name_H-M   'P 1'
#
loop_
_entity.id
_entity.type
_entity.pdbx_description
1 polymer ?
#
loop_
_entity_poly.entity_id
_entity_poly.type
_entity_poly.pdbx_seq_one_letter_code
_entity_poly.pdbx_strand_id
1 'polypeptide(L)'
;MRDHPDKVLITGEDRFLGYSLMMGARAALIGMGAALTDVQAALLRTFSSGDTTAFVRLSTQLDAFSQATFTEPMEGYIRRMLWALAADGVIPDDACDDPWGPELPAAEREAVRRAVREARVR
;
A
#
# COMPACT_ATOMS: atom_id res chain seq x y z
N MET A 1 8.03 -18.48 -15.23
CA MET A 1 7.89 -19.68 -14.38
C MET A 1 8.14 -20.99 -15.11
N ARG A 2 7.66 -21.19 -16.35
CA ARG A 2 7.91 -22.45 -17.08
C ARG A 2 9.39 -22.71 -17.36
N ASP A 3 10.14 -21.68 -17.76
CA ASP A 3 11.57 -21.81 -18.09
C ASP A 3 12.51 -21.52 -16.90
N HIS A 4 11.99 -20.83 -15.88
CA HIS A 4 12.72 -20.42 -14.67
C HIS A 4 11.83 -20.58 -13.43
N PRO A 5 11.55 -21.82 -12.99
CA PRO A 5 10.64 -22.09 -11.86
C PRO A 5 11.25 -21.76 -10.49
N ASP A 6 12.57 -21.65 -10.40
CA ASP A 6 13.33 -21.34 -9.18
C ASP A 6 13.36 -19.84 -8.85
N LYS A 7 12.95 -18.98 -9.79
CA LYS A 7 12.97 -17.52 -9.60
C LYS A 7 11.72 -17.01 -8.92
N VAL A 8 11.92 -16.16 -7.92
CA VAL A 8 10.86 -15.43 -7.24
C VAL A 8 10.51 -14.18 -8.05
N LEU A 9 9.24 -14.03 -8.40
CA LEU A 9 8.71 -12.82 -9.00
C LEU A 9 8.32 -11.83 -7.89
N ILE A 10 8.91 -10.65 -7.92
CA ILE A 10 8.67 -9.57 -6.95
C ILE A 10 8.00 -8.43 -7.69
N THR A 11 6.82 -8.00 -7.25
CA THR A 11 6.16 -6.82 -7.83
C THR A 11 6.76 -5.53 -7.26
N GLY A 12 6.84 -4.51 -8.11
CA GLY A 12 7.24 -3.15 -7.74
C GLY A 12 6.12 -2.12 -7.96
N GLU A 13 4.89 -2.55 -8.25
CA GLU A 13 3.76 -1.65 -8.51
C GLU A 13 2.76 -1.65 -7.34
N ASP A 14 2.67 -0.50 -6.67
CA ASP A 14 1.79 -0.25 -5.52
C ASP A 14 0.31 -0.35 -5.87
N ARG A 15 -0.11 0.23 -7.01
CA ARG A 15 -1.53 0.38 -7.39
C ARG A 15 -2.12 -0.87 -8.05
N PHE A 16 -1.31 -1.92 -8.16
CA PHE A 16 -1.64 -3.16 -8.86
C PHE A 16 -1.20 -4.37 -8.03
N LEU A 17 -1.16 -4.26 -6.70
CA LEU A 17 -0.61 -5.27 -5.81
C LEU A 17 -1.37 -6.60 -5.88
N GLY A 18 -2.70 -6.57 -5.67
CA GLY A 18 -3.53 -7.78 -5.69
C GLY A 18 -3.44 -8.51 -7.04
N TYR A 19 -3.56 -7.77 -8.13
CA TYR A 19 -3.41 -8.33 -9.47
C TYR A 19 -2.02 -8.88 -9.74
N SER A 20 -0.95 -8.21 -9.29
CA SER A 20 0.42 -8.71 -9.42
C SER A 20 0.58 -10.10 -8.80
N LEU A 21 -0.03 -10.32 -7.62
CA LEU A 21 -0.03 -11.63 -6.97
C LEU A 21 -0.77 -12.67 -7.82
N MET A 22 -1.97 -12.34 -8.31
CA MET A 22 -2.75 -13.21 -9.21
C MET A 22 -1.98 -13.58 -10.48
N MET A 23 -1.15 -12.68 -11.02
CA MET A 23 -0.33 -12.92 -12.20
C MET A 23 0.96 -13.73 -11.91
N GLY A 24 1.22 -14.08 -10.65
CA GLY A 24 2.32 -14.95 -10.28
C GLY A 24 3.41 -14.31 -9.41
N ALA A 25 3.28 -13.03 -9.03
CA ALA A 25 4.16 -12.47 -8.01
C ALA A 25 4.02 -13.26 -6.70
N ARG A 26 5.13 -13.33 -5.95
CA ARG A 26 5.22 -14.03 -4.66
C ARG A 26 5.68 -13.11 -3.54
N ALA A 27 6.17 -11.93 -3.88
CA ALA A 27 6.58 -10.90 -2.95
C ALA A 27 6.35 -9.52 -3.59
N ALA A 28 6.48 -8.48 -2.78
CA ALA A 28 6.40 -7.09 -3.21
C ALA A 28 7.55 -6.29 -2.60
N LEU A 29 8.16 -5.43 -3.40
CA LEU A 29 9.11 -4.40 -2.97
C LEU A 29 8.54 -3.07 -3.45
N ILE A 30 7.71 -2.47 -2.61
CA ILE A 30 6.81 -1.36 -2.97
C ILE A 30 6.79 -0.30 -1.86
N GLY A 31 6.48 0.94 -2.19
CA GLY A 31 6.44 2.04 -1.21
C GLY A 31 5.29 1.92 -0.23
N MET A 32 4.14 1.43 -0.70
CA MET A 32 2.91 1.20 0.05
C MET A 32 3.19 0.31 1.25
N GLY A 33 4.14 -0.65 1.11
CA GLY A 33 4.64 -1.57 2.14
C GLY A 33 4.97 -0.93 3.49
N ALA A 34 5.31 0.35 3.49
CA ALA A 34 5.63 1.12 4.69
C ALA A 34 4.43 1.37 5.61
N ALA A 35 3.20 1.48 5.07
CA ALA A 35 2.00 1.77 5.84
C ALA A 35 1.04 0.57 5.86
N LEU A 36 0.24 0.41 6.93
CA LEU A 36 -0.73 -0.69 7.03
C LEU A 36 -0.09 -2.08 6.81
N THR A 37 1.15 -2.27 7.29
CA THR A 37 2.00 -3.44 6.98
C THR A 37 1.33 -4.76 7.38
N ASP A 38 0.54 -4.77 8.45
CA ASP A 38 -0.22 -5.94 8.88
C ASP A 38 -1.35 -6.32 7.91
N VAL A 39 -2.02 -5.33 7.30
CA VAL A 39 -3.04 -5.52 6.25
C VAL A 39 -2.39 -6.07 4.98
N GLN A 40 -1.24 -5.52 4.58
CA GLN A 40 -0.48 -6.03 3.43
C GLN A 40 0.06 -7.44 3.66
N ALA A 41 0.57 -7.72 4.85
CA ALA A 41 0.99 -9.06 5.22
C ALA A 41 -0.20 -10.03 5.26
N ALA A 42 -1.39 -9.57 5.68
CA ALA A 42 -2.60 -10.38 5.63
C ALA A 42 -3.00 -10.70 4.19
N LEU A 43 -2.92 -9.76 3.26
CA LEU A 43 -3.16 -10.00 1.84
C LEU A 43 -2.24 -11.12 1.32
N LEU A 44 -0.93 -11.02 1.57
CA LEU A 44 0.04 -12.04 1.15
C LEU A 44 -0.28 -13.42 1.76
N ARG A 45 -0.70 -13.47 3.03
CA ARG A 45 -1.11 -14.71 3.69
C ARG A 45 -2.36 -15.31 3.04
N THR A 46 -3.40 -14.51 2.76
CA THR A 46 -4.63 -15.00 2.11
C THR A 46 -4.37 -15.55 0.72
N PHE A 47 -3.45 -14.95 -0.02
CA PHE A 47 -2.99 -15.48 -1.30
C PHE A 47 -2.32 -16.85 -1.15
N SER A 48 -1.44 -17.00 -0.14
CA SER A 48 -0.76 -18.28 0.13
C SER A 48 -1.70 -19.39 0.62
N SER A 49 -2.76 -19.04 1.35
CA SER A 49 -3.72 -20.01 1.91
C SER A 49 -4.88 -20.35 0.96
N GLY A 50 -5.00 -19.65 -0.18
CA GLY A 50 -6.10 -19.82 -1.13
C GLY A 50 -7.44 -19.24 -0.65
N ASP A 51 -7.44 -18.35 0.35
CA ASP A 51 -8.67 -17.67 0.80
C ASP A 51 -8.99 -16.52 -0.16
N THR A 52 -9.68 -16.84 -1.24
CA THR A 52 -9.99 -15.89 -2.32
C THR A 52 -10.93 -14.77 -1.85
N THR A 53 -11.86 -15.05 -0.94
CA THR A 53 -12.80 -14.03 -0.42
C THR A 53 -12.06 -12.98 0.40
N ALA A 54 -11.22 -13.41 1.34
CA ALA A 54 -10.41 -12.48 2.12
C ALA A 54 -9.38 -11.75 1.25
N PHE A 55 -8.79 -12.46 0.28
CA PHE A 55 -7.84 -11.88 -0.67
C PHE A 55 -8.46 -10.73 -1.48
N VAL A 56 -9.64 -10.95 -2.08
CA VAL A 56 -10.32 -9.91 -2.88
C VAL A 56 -10.66 -8.71 -2.00
N ARG A 57 -11.22 -8.93 -0.80
CA ARG A 57 -11.55 -7.85 0.14
C ARG A 57 -10.33 -7.01 0.50
N LEU A 58 -9.23 -7.66 0.93
CA LEU A 58 -8.00 -6.96 1.31
C LEU A 58 -7.35 -6.26 0.10
N SER A 59 -7.43 -6.86 -1.10
CA SER A 59 -6.96 -6.22 -2.33
C SER A 59 -7.74 -4.94 -2.60
N THR A 60 -9.07 -4.97 -2.53
CA THR A 60 -9.91 -3.78 -2.72
C THR A 60 -9.61 -2.68 -1.69
N GLN A 61 -9.37 -3.03 -0.43
CA GLN A 61 -8.98 -2.07 0.61
C GLN A 61 -7.64 -1.39 0.29
N LEU A 62 -6.64 -2.17 -0.13
CA LEU A 62 -5.32 -1.64 -0.48
C LEU A 62 -5.32 -0.88 -1.81
N ASP A 63 -6.14 -1.27 -2.78
CA ASP A 63 -6.34 -0.52 -4.02
C ASP A 63 -6.92 0.87 -3.72
N ALA A 64 -7.94 0.95 -2.86
CA ALA A 64 -8.51 2.23 -2.43
C ALA A 64 -7.48 3.10 -1.67
N PHE A 65 -6.69 2.49 -0.78
CA PHE A 65 -5.58 3.19 -0.12
C PHE A 65 -4.56 3.73 -1.12
N SER A 66 -4.18 2.93 -2.12
CA SER A 66 -3.22 3.32 -3.15
C SER A 66 -3.68 4.52 -3.98
N GLN A 67 -4.99 4.65 -4.24
CA GLN A 67 -5.55 5.79 -4.96
C GLN A 67 -5.42 7.12 -4.19
N ALA A 68 -5.36 7.07 -2.87
CA ALA A 68 -5.15 8.25 -2.03
C ALA A 68 -3.66 8.62 -1.88
N THR A 69 -2.74 7.66 -2.07
CA THR A 69 -1.31 7.84 -1.75
C THR A 69 -0.37 7.82 -2.95
N PHE A 70 -0.75 7.18 -4.05
CA PHE A 70 0.02 7.08 -5.29
C PHE A 70 -0.73 7.77 -6.43
N THR A 71 -0.93 9.07 -6.26
CA THR A 71 -1.60 9.97 -7.21
C THR A 71 -0.68 11.12 -7.60
N GLU A 72 -1.00 11.82 -8.69
CA GLU A 72 -0.25 12.98 -9.16
C GLU A 72 -0.19 14.10 -8.09
N PRO A 73 0.97 14.75 -7.87
CA PRO A 73 2.29 14.38 -8.37
C PRO A 73 2.79 13.07 -7.71
N MET A 74 3.28 12.12 -8.53
CA MET A 74 3.65 10.79 -8.05
C MET A 74 4.76 10.84 -7.00
N GLU A 75 5.70 11.77 -7.13
CA GLU A 75 6.81 12.02 -6.20
C GLU A 75 6.32 12.35 -4.78
N GLY A 76 5.09 12.84 -4.64
CA GLY A 76 4.45 13.13 -3.36
C GLY A 76 4.11 11.90 -2.52
N TYR A 77 4.27 10.68 -3.04
CA TYR A 77 3.91 9.46 -2.32
C TYR A 77 4.70 9.30 -1.00
N ILE A 78 5.95 9.79 -0.90
CA ILE A 78 6.75 9.69 0.32
C ILE A 78 6.06 10.45 1.46
N ARG A 79 5.74 11.73 1.24
CA ARG A 79 4.97 12.54 2.20
C ARG A 79 3.62 11.89 2.54
N ARG A 80 2.91 11.32 1.57
CA ARG A 80 1.64 10.63 1.80
C ARG A 80 1.81 9.35 2.62
N MET A 81 2.92 8.61 2.48
CA MET A 81 3.25 7.48 3.35
C MET A 81 3.55 7.94 4.78
N LEU A 82 4.28 9.04 4.96
CA LEU A 82 4.50 9.61 6.30
C LEU A 82 3.17 10.02 6.96
N TRP A 83 2.26 10.66 6.21
CA TRP A 83 0.92 10.96 6.69
C TRP A 83 0.12 9.72 7.05
N ALA A 84 0.24 8.63 6.29
CA ALA A 84 -0.42 7.37 6.61
C ALA A 84 0.14 6.76 7.90
N LEU A 85 1.46 6.76 8.09
CA LEU A 85 2.11 6.31 9.32
C LEU A 85 1.67 7.11 10.54
N ALA A 86 1.59 8.44 10.43
CA ALA A 86 1.10 9.30 11.50
C ALA A 86 -0.40 9.06 11.79
N ALA A 87 -1.21 8.89 10.74
CA ALA A 87 -2.63 8.59 10.88
C ALA A 87 -2.89 7.23 11.56
N ASP A 88 -1.98 6.27 11.37
CA ASP A 88 -2.01 4.95 11.99
C ASP A 88 -1.31 4.92 13.37
N GLY A 89 -0.78 6.06 13.83
CA GLY A 89 -0.15 6.20 15.14
C GLY A 89 1.26 5.61 15.25
N VAL A 90 1.90 5.28 14.12
CA VAL A 90 3.26 4.70 14.08
C VAL A 90 4.34 5.75 14.35
N ILE A 91 4.12 6.98 13.88
CA ILE A 91 5.01 8.13 14.10
C ILE A 91 4.21 9.34 14.60
N PRO A 92 4.86 10.34 15.24
CA PRO A 92 4.22 11.61 15.61
C PRO A 92 3.68 12.40 14.42
N ASP A 93 2.65 13.24 14.65
CA ASP A 93 2.00 14.04 13.59
C ASP A 93 2.94 15.09 12.95
N ASP A 94 3.96 15.54 13.68
CA ASP A 94 4.98 16.49 13.23
C ASP A 94 6.18 15.83 12.53
N ALA A 95 6.29 14.49 12.55
CA ALA A 95 7.33 13.72 11.86
C ALA A 95 6.99 13.43 10.38
N CYS A 96 6.20 14.29 9.74
CA CYS A 96 5.64 14.09 8.40
C CYS A 96 6.28 14.98 7.31
N ASP A 97 7.35 15.69 7.63
CA ASP A 97 7.99 16.58 6.68
C ASP A 97 8.83 15.79 5.65
N ASP A 98 8.64 16.13 4.38
CA ASP A 98 9.40 15.58 3.26
C ASP A 98 9.99 16.76 2.48
N PRO A 99 11.22 17.19 2.79
CA PRO A 99 11.81 18.40 2.23
C PRO A 99 12.15 18.27 0.73
N TRP A 100 12.12 17.06 0.18
CA TRP A 100 12.46 16.80 -1.23
C TRP A 100 11.24 16.51 -2.10
N GLY A 101 10.10 16.22 -1.47
CA GLY A 101 8.82 16.03 -2.15
C GLY A 101 8.17 17.34 -2.60
N PRO A 102 7.20 17.26 -3.51
CA PRO A 102 6.41 18.42 -3.92
C PRO A 102 5.58 18.99 -2.76
N GLU A 103 5.16 20.24 -2.89
CA GLU A 103 4.12 20.80 -2.02
C GLU A 103 2.79 20.09 -2.27
N LEU A 104 2.18 19.59 -1.19
CA LEU A 104 0.91 18.88 -1.24
C LEU A 104 -0.16 19.64 -0.44
N PRO A 105 -1.40 19.76 -0.96
CA PRO A 105 -2.50 20.42 -0.25
C PRO A 105 -2.87 19.71 1.06
N ALA A 106 -3.30 20.48 2.08
CA ALA A 106 -3.80 19.91 3.34
C ALA A 106 -5.00 18.96 3.16
N ALA A 107 -5.78 19.14 2.08
CA ALA A 107 -6.89 18.24 1.74
C ALA A 107 -6.42 16.82 1.42
N GLU A 108 -5.23 16.65 0.83
CA GLU A 108 -4.67 15.32 0.57
C GLU A 108 -4.29 14.61 1.87
N ARG A 109 -3.80 15.34 2.87
CA ARG A 109 -3.54 14.78 4.20
C ARG A 109 -4.80 14.19 4.82
N GLU A 110 -5.94 14.87 4.72
CA GLU A 110 -7.20 14.34 5.21
C GLU A 110 -7.71 13.16 4.36
N ALA A 111 -7.47 13.17 3.05
CA ALA A 111 -7.79 12.03 2.18
C ALA A 111 -6.99 10.78 2.60
N VAL A 112 -5.69 10.92 2.87
CA VAL A 112 -4.85 9.82 3.38
C VAL A 112 -5.32 9.34 4.75
N ARG A 113 -5.61 10.25 5.69
CA ARG A 113 -6.16 9.89 7.01
C ARG A 113 -7.46 9.10 6.90
N ARG A 114 -8.34 9.49 5.98
CA ARG A 114 -9.58 8.76 5.70
C ARG A 114 -9.29 7.37 5.14
N ALA A 115 -8.41 7.27 4.15
CA ALA A 115 -8.04 5.99 3.54
C ALA A 115 -7.44 5.02 4.56
N VAL A 116 -6.60 5.50 5.51
CA VAL A 116 -6.09 4.69 6.62
C VAL A 116 -7.22 4.19 7.51
N ARG A 117 -8.17 5.05 7.91
CA ARG A 117 -9.33 4.64 8.71
C ARG A 117 -10.14 3.57 8.00
N GLU A 118 -10.46 3.77 6.72
CA GLU A 118 -11.26 2.84 5.90
C GLU A 118 -10.55 1.49 5.72
N ALA A 119 -9.23 1.49 5.51
CA ALA A 119 -8.45 0.25 5.40
C ALA A 119 -8.33 -0.52 6.72
N ARG A 120 -8.54 0.15 7.87
CA ARG A 120 -8.56 -0.47 9.21
C ARG A 120 -9.92 -1.04 9.59
N VAL A 121 -11.02 -0.63 8.93
CA VAL A 121 -12.35 -1.18 9.18
C VAL A 121 -12.39 -2.64 8.72
N ARG A 122 -12.71 -3.55 9.65
CA ARG A 122 -12.77 -5.00 9.45
C ARG A 122 -14.14 -5.46 8.97
#